data_AF-A0A925WJ77-F1
#
_entry.id   AF-A0A925WJ77-F1
#
_cell.length_a   1.000
_cell.length_b   1.000
_cell.length_c   1.000
_cell.angle_alpha   90.00
_cell.angle_beta   90.00
_cell.angle_gamma   90.00
#
_symmetry.space_group_name_H-M   'P 1'
#
loop_
_entity.id
_entity.type
_entity.pdbx_description
1 polymer ?
#
loop_
_entity_poly.entity_id
_entity_poly.type
_entity_poly.pdbx_seq_one_letter_code
_entity_poly.pdbx_strand_id
1 'polypeptide(L)' 'MSATAPHKSENITWSQGKVSHEQREQQTGHSGYVVWFTGFSGSGKSTLATELERELVLRGKQAYVLD' A
#
# COMPACT_ATOMS: atom_id res chain seq x y z
N MET A 1 -9.18 -24.21 -30.30
CA MET A 1 -9.35 -23.68 -28.93
C MET A 1 -8.76 -22.27 -28.93
N SER A 2 -9.59 -21.24 -29.14
CA SER A 2 -9.10 -19.84 -29.20
C SER A 2 -9.02 -19.25 -27.80
N ALA A 3 -7.83 -18.83 -27.41
CA ALA A 3 -7.61 -18.03 -26.21
C ALA A 3 -8.15 -16.62 -26.44
N THR A 4 -9.13 -16.20 -25.63
CA THR A 4 -9.70 -14.85 -25.65
C THR A 4 -8.63 -13.85 -25.18
N ALA A 5 -8.29 -12.87 -26.02
CA ALA A 5 -7.39 -11.79 -25.64
C ALA A 5 -7.99 -10.96 -24.48
N PRO A 6 -7.16 -10.41 -23.57
CA PRO A 6 -7.66 -9.64 -22.44
C PRO A 6 -8.42 -8.40 -22.94
N HIS A 7 -9.62 -8.19 -22.40
CA HIS A 7 -10.49 -7.07 -22.74
C HIS A 7 -9.95 -5.78 -22.11
N LYS A 8 -9.22 -4.97 -22.88
CA LYS A 8 -8.72 -3.66 -22.45
C LYS A 8 -9.85 -2.63 -22.58
N SER A 9 -10.21 -1.98 -21.49
CA SER A 9 -11.24 -0.94 -21.50
C SER A 9 -10.82 0.25 -22.38
N GLU A 10 -11.64 0.60 -23.38
CA GLU A 10 -11.30 1.61 -24.40
C GLU A 10 -11.50 3.06 -23.94
N ASN A 11 -12.32 3.28 -22.90
CA ASN A 11 -12.71 4.61 -22.45
C ASN A 11 -12.35 4.84 -20.97
N ILE A 12 -11.06 4.72 -20.65
CA ILE A 12 -10.52 5.06 -19.33
C ILE A 12 -9.61 6.27 -19.49
N THR A 13 -9.91 7.32 -18.76
CA THR A 13 -9.02 8.48 -18.58
C THR A 13 -8.47 8.49 -17.16
N TRP A 14 -7.21 8.88 -17.02
CA TRP A 14 -6.62 9.11 -15.70
C TRP A 14 -7.28 10.33 -15.07
N SER A 15 -7.87 10.14 -13.89
CA SER A 15 -8.34 11.24 -13.06
C SER A 15 -7.32 11.50 -11.95
N GLN A 16 -6.94 12.77 -11.78
CA GLN A 16 -6.08 13.18 -10.68
C GLN A 16 -6.94 13.46 -9.45
N GLY A 17 -6.47 13.01 -8.28
CA GLY A 17 -7.08 13.36 -7.01
C GLY A 17 -6.94 14.86 -6.72
N LYS A 18 -7.81 15.40 -5.86
CA LYS A 18 -7.74 16.81 -5.41
C LYS A 18 -6.62 17.08 -4.40
N VAL A 19 -5.94 16.05 -3.92
CA VAL A 19 -4.88 16.12 -2.91
C VAL A 19 -3.61 15.57 -3.52
N SER A 20 -2.57 16.40 -3.57
CA SER A 20 -1.26 16.00 -4.08
C SER A 20 -0.51 15.11 -3.08
N HIS A 21 0.54 14.44 -3.56
CA HIS A 21 1.45 13.69 -2.70
C HIS A 21 2.07 14.58 -1.61
N GLU A 22 2.62 15.73 -2.00
CA GLU A 22 3.26 16.69 -1.10
C GLU A 22 2.30 17.20 -0.02
N GLN A 23 1.06 17.54 -0.38
CA GLN A 23 0.04 17.96 0.58
C GLN A 23 -0.24 16.89 1.63
N ARG A 24 -0.25 15.61 1.22
CA ARG A 24 -0.44 14.49 2.13
C ARG A 24 0.76 14.33 3.05
N GLU A 25 1.99 14.42 2.54
CA GLU A 25 3.21 14.32 3.34
C GLU A 25 3.35 15.45 4.35
N GLN A 26 2.96 16.67 3.98
CA GLN A 26 2.90 17.82 4.89
C GLN A 26 1.89 17.56 6.02
N GLN A 27 0.75 16.95 5.72
CA GLN A 27 -0.27 16.60 6.71
C GLN A 27 0.18 15.45 7.65
N THR A 28 0.84 14.42 7.13
CA THR A 28 1.26 13.25 7.91
C THR A 28 2.61 13.43 8.60
N GLY A 29 3.42 14.40 8.17
CA GLY A 29 4.78 14.62 8.67
C GLY A 29 5.78 13.53 8.26
N HIS A 30 5.49 12.78 7.19
CA HIS A 30 6.39 11.79 6.59
C HIS A 30 5.97 11.39 5.18
N SER A 31 6.93 10.90 4.39
CA SER A 31 6.66 10.24 3.10
C SER A 31 5.90 8.93 3.23
N GLY A 32 5.13 8.60 2.20
CA GLY A 32 4.44 7.31 2.09
C GLY A 32 5.40 6.19 1.67
N TYR A 33 5.26 5.01 2.27
CA TYR A 33 6.05 3.82 1.94
C TYR A 33 5.17 2.58 1.89
N VAL A 34 5.56 1.60 1.06
CA VAL A 34 4.97 0.26 1.03
C VAL A 34 6.06 -0.74 1.42
N VAL A 35 5.83 -1.47 2.51
CA VAL A 35 6.68 -2.59 2.93
C VAL A 35 5.99 -3.89 2.54
N TRP A 36 6.54 -4.59 1.55
CA TRP A 36 5.95 -5.82 1.02
C TRP A 36 6.59 -7.06 1.68
N PHE A 37 5.92 -7.64 2.66
CA PHE A 37 6.34 -8.92 3.25
C PHE A 37 5.96 -10.08 2.32
N THR A 38 6.92 -10.93 1.99
CA THR A 38 6.73 -12.13 1.17
C THR A 38 7.43 -13.33 1.79
N GLY A 39 6.91 -14.54 1.54
CA GLY A 39 7.39 -15.77 2.17
C GLY A 39 6.29 -16.82 2.36
N PHE A 40 6.70 -18.07 2.64
CA PHE A 40 5.79 -19.20 2.84
C PHE A 40 4.82 -19.01 4.01
N SER A 41 3.73 -19.79 4.02
CA SER A 41 2.85 -19.85 5.19
C SER A 41 3.65 -20.25 6.43
N GLY A 42 3.38 -19.61 7.57
CA GLY A 42 4.12 -19.84 8.82
C GLY A 42 5.50 -19.16 8.93
N SER A 43 5.98 -18.45 7.89
CA SER A 43 7.29 -17.75 7.94
C SER A 43 7.30 -16.48 8.81
N GLY A 44 6.21 -16.16 9.50
CA GLY A 44 6.12 -15.00 10.40
C GLY A 44 5.75 -13.65 9.75
N LYS A 45 5.24 -13.63 8.51
CA LYS A 45 4.88 -12.37 7.80
C LYS A 45 3.90 -11.50 8.59
N SER A 46 2.74 -12.05 8.96
CA SER A 46 1.71 -11.29 9.69
C SER A 46 2.21 -10.89 11.10
N THR A 47 3.04 -11.73 11.74
CA THR A 47 3.69 -11.38 13.02
C THR A 47 4.60 -10.17 12.88
N LEU A 48 5.45 -10.12 11.86
CA LEU A 48 6.33 -8.97 11.61
C LEU A 48 5.54 -7.73 11.18
N ALA A 49 4.51 -7.88 10.35
CA ALA A 49 3.71 -6.76 9.86
C ALA A 49 2.97 -6.04 11.02
N THR A 50 2.32 -6.81 11.89
CA THR A 50 1.58 -6.28 13.05
C THR A 50 2.51 -5.61 14.08
N GLU A 51 3.68 -6.19 14.33
CA GLU A 51 4.65 -5.60 15.26
C GLU A 51 5.31 -4.34 14.68
N LEU A 52 5.58 -4.32 13.37
CA LEU A 52 6.07 -3.13 12.68
C LEU A 52 5.04 -1.98 12.74
N GLU A 53 3.76 -2.28 12.49
CA GLU A 53 2.68 -1.30 12.62
C GLU A 53 2.62 -0.72 14.04
N ARG A 54 2.64 -1.59 15.07
CA ARG A 54 2.67 -1.20 16.49
C ARG A 54 3.81 -0.22 16.78
N GLU A 55 5.02 -0.56 16.35
CA GLU A 55 6.21 0.27 16.56
C GLU A 55 6.16 1.61 15.82
N LEU A 56 5.64 1.65 14.59
CA LEU A 56 5.49 2.89 13.83
C LEU A 56 4.46 3.82 14.48
N VAL A 57 3.31 3.28 14.89
CA VAL A 57 2.25 4.05 15.56
C VAL A 57 2.75 4.62 16.89
N LEU A 58 3.48 3.83 17.69
CA LEU A 58 4.09 4.33 18.94
C LEU A 58 5.09 5.47 18.70
N ARG A 59 5.72 5.53 17.53
CA ARG A 59 6.62 6.62 17.11
C ARG A 59 5.89 7.78 16.44
N GLY A 60 4.55 7.79 16.48
CA GLY A 60 3.72 8.83 15.88
C GLY A 60 3.68 8.80 14.35
N LYS A 61 3.97 7.65 13.72
CA LYS A 61 3.89 7.46 12.28
C LYS A 61 2.62 6.71 11.92
N GLN A 62 1.92 7.18 10.87
CA GLN A 62 0.73 6.51 10.38
C GLN A 62 1.15 5.25 9.61
N ALA A 63 0.66 4.10 10.06
CA ALA A 63 0.92 2.79 9.46
C ALA A 63 -0.36 1.97 9.44
N TYR A 64 -0.47 1.07 8.47
CA TYR A 64 -1.59 0.14 8.35
C TYR A 64 -1.14 -1.18 7.73
N VAL A 65 -1.58 -2.31 8.28
CA VAL A 65 -1.36 -3.64 7.70
C VAL A 65 -2.43 -3.98 6.68
N LEU A 66 -1.99 -4.46 5.50
CA LEU A 66 -2.84 -5.07 4.48
C LEU A 66 -2.49 -6.57 4.41
N ASP A 67 -3.37 -7.44 4.91
CA ASP A 67 -3.29 -8.92 4.85
C ASP A 67 -4.57 -9.47 4.20
#